data_AF-A0AA87F8A7-F1
#
_entry.id   AF-A0AA87F8A7-F1
#
_cell.length_a   1.000
_cell.length_b   1.000
_cell.length_c   1.000
_cell.angle_alpha   90.00
_cell.angle_beta   90.00
_cell.angle_gamma   90.00
#
_symmetry.space_group_name_H-M   'P 1'
#
loop_
_entity.id
_entity.type
_entity.pdbx_description
1 polymer ?
#
loop_
_entity_poly.entity_id
_entity_poly.type
_entity_poly.pdbx_seq_one_letter_code
_entity_poly.pdbx_strand_id
1 'polypeptide(L)' 'MSIYDFTVQKQDGTDQSMAEYQGQVLLIVNTAPGCGLAPQYKELQGEWERTRPR' A
#
# COMPACT_ATOMS: atom_id res chain seq x y z
N MET A 1 -12.11 -11.63 11.68
CA MET A 1 -11.59 -10.27 11.43
C MET A 1 -10.70 -10.37 10.21
N SER A 2 -11.11 -9.73 9.13
CA SER A 2 -10.39 -9.66 7.86
C SER A 2 -9.76 -8.28 7.69
N ILE A 3 -8.74 -8.16 6.84
CA ILE A 3 -8.19 -6.86 6.45
C ILE A 3 -9.26 -5.95 5.79
N TYR A 4 -10.30 -6.54 5.20
CA TYR A 4 -11.38 -5.83 4.53
C TYR A 4 -12.37 -5.15 5.49
N ASP A 5 -12.31 -5.47 6.79
CA ASP A 5 -13.17 -4.86 7.81
C ASP A 5 -12.64 -3.47 8.25
N PHE A 6 -11.45 -3.06 7.79
CA PHE A 6 -10.80 -1.82 8.21
C PHE A 6 -11.07 -0.66 7.23
N THR A 7 -11.15 0.54 7.81
CA THR A 7 -11.06 1.81 7.11
C THR A 7 -9.82 2.53 7.61
N VAL A 8 -8.98 3.03 6.70
CA VAL A 8 -7.74 3.73 7.02
C VAL A 8 -7.79 5.17 6.51
N GLN A 9 -7.19 6.09 7.25
CA GLN A 9 -7.06 7.48 6.82
C GLN A 9 -5.83 7.61 5.89
N LYS A 10 -6.03 8.24 4.72
CA LYS A 10 -4.94 8.56 3.78
C LYS A 10 -4.20 9.82 4.22
N GLN A 11 -3.07 10.06 3.56
CA GLN A 11 -2.24 11.26 3.81
C GLN A 11 -2.96 12.58 3.54
N ASP A 12 -3.96 12.59 2.67
CA ASP A 12 -4.80 13.76 2.36
C ASP A 12 -5.97 13.97 3.37
N GLY A 13 -6.08 13.11 4.39
CA GLY A 13 -7.12 13.15 5.40
C GLY A 13 -8.44 12.48 5.01
N THR A 14 -8.56 11.97 3.78
CA THR A 14 -9.75 11.22 3.36
C THR A 14 -9.65 9.74 3.75
N ASP A 15 -10.81 9.09 3.90
CA ASP A 15 -10.89 7.69 4.30
C ASP A 15 -10.77 6.74 3.09
N GLN A 16 -10.13 5.59 3.31
CA GLN A 16 -9.99 4.50 2.35
C GLN A 16 -10.54 3.22 3.00
N SER A 17 -11.59 2.66 2.40
CA SER A 17 -12.07 1.33 2.79
C SER A 17 -11.11 0.27 2.25
N MET A 18 -10.69 -0.66 3.11
CA MET A 18 -9.84 -1.77 2.67
C MET A 18 -10.64 -2.81 1.86
N ALA A 19 -11.98 -2.83 1.97
CA ALA A 19 -12.84 -3.71 1.19
C ALA A 19 -12.75 -3.48 -0.33
N GLU A 20 -12.36 -2.27 -0.77
CA GLU A 20 -12.16 -1.94 -2.20
C GLU A 20 -11.06 -2.77 -2.86
N TYR A 21 -10.13 -3.31 -2.05
CA TYR A 21 -9.03 -4.14 -2.51
C TYR A 21 -9.33 -5.64 -2.48
N GLN A 22 -10.57 -6.03 -2.19
CA GLN A 22 -10.95 -7.44 -2.08
C GLN A 22 -10.74 -8.17 -3.42
N GLY A 23 -10.10 -9.34 -3.34
CA GLY A 23 -9.76 -10.14 -4.52
C GLY A 23 -8.44 -9.73 -5.21
N GLN A 24 -7.77 -8.69 -4.71
CA GLN A 24 -6.44 -8.29 -5.17
C GLN A 24 -5.35 -8.85 -4.24
N VAL A 25 -4.16 -9.10 -4.79
CA VAL A 25 -2.96 -9.38 -3.99
C VAL A 25 -2.43 -8.06 -3.44
N LEU A 26 -2.26 -7.97 -2.11
CA LEU A 26 -1.83 -6.75 -1.43
C LEU A 26 -0.49 -6.91 -0.74
N LEU A 27 0.38 -5.92 -0.93
CA LEU A 27 1.63 -5.75 -0.19
C LEU A 27 1.52 -4.50 0.70
N ILE A 28 1.49 -4.69 2.02
CA ILE A 28 1.40 -3.59 3.00
C ILE A 28 2.79 -3.35 3.59
N VAL A 29 3.30 -2.12 3.47
CA VAL A 29 4.66 -1.75 3.90
C VAL A 29 4.57 -0.59 4.88
N ASN A 30 5.11 -0.76 6.08
CA ASN A 30 5.33 0.37 6.99
C ASN A 30 6.57 1.16 6.52
N THR A 31 6.43 2.47 6.38
CA THR A 31 7.53 3.32 5.92
C THR A 31 7.78 4.47 6.89
N ALA A 32 9.00 5.01 6.89
CA ALA A 32 9.39 6.12 7.74
C ALA A 32 10.25 7.12 6.94
N PRO A 33 9.89 8.42 6.93
CA PRO A 33 10.72 9.45 6.31
C PRO A 33 12.06 9.57 7.07
N GLY A 34 13.16 9.80 6.33
CA GLY A 34 14.48 10.00 6.93
C GLY A 34 15.20 8.73 7.38
N CYS A 35 14.66 7.54 7.12
CA CYS A 35 15.37 6.29 7.32
C CYS A 35 16.32 6.01 6.14
N GLY A 36 17.46 5.36 6.40
CA GLY A 36 18.44 4.97 5.36
C GLY A 36 17.89 4.00 4.30
N LEU A 37 16.68 3.49 4.50
CA LEU A 37 15.96 2.60 3.59
C LEU A 37 15.09 3.34 2.57
N ALA A 38 15.10 4.68 2.51
CA ALA A 38 14.37 5.43 1.48
C ALA A 38 14.63 4.98 0.02
N PRO A 39 15.81 4.47 -0.38
CA PRO A 39 16.00 3.93 -1.73
C PRO A 39 15.01 2.82 -2.11
N GLN A 40 14.47 2.08 -1.14
CA GLN A 40 13.54 0.97 -1.36
C GLN A 40 12.23 1.40 -2.06
N TYR A 41 11.84 2.68 -1.99
CA TYR A 41 10.64 3.16 -2.68
C TYR A 41 10.70 2.94 -4.20
N LYS A 42 11.88 3.08 -4.81
CA LYS A 42 12.04 2.85 -6.25
C LYS A 42 11.85 1.38 -6.62
N GLU A 43 12.39 0.49 -5.80
CA GLU A 43 12.26 -0.96 -6.01
C GLU A 43 10.82 -1.41 -5.81
N LEU A 44 10.15 -0.92 -4.77
CA LEU A 44 8.73 -1.19 -4.51
C LEU A 44 7.85 -0.71 -5.68
N GLN A 45 8.12 0.47 -6.23
CA GLN A 45 7.42 0.99 -7.41
C GLN A 45 7.64 0.08 -8.63
N GLY A 46 8.89 -0.30 -8.90
CA GLY A 46 9.22 -1.17 -10.03
C GLY A 46 8.58 -2.56 -9.93
N GLU A 47 8.53 -3.11 -8.72
CA GLU A 47 7.85 -4.38 -8.46
C GLU A 47 6.34 -4.26 -8.69
N TRP A 48 5.70 -3.19 -8.19
CA TRP A 48 4.29 -2.96 -8.44
C TRP A 48 3.98 -2.80 -9.93
N GLU A 49 4.79 -2.04 -10.67
CA GLU A 49 4.62 -1.87 -12.13
C GLU A 49 4.76 -3.19 -12.88
N ARG A 50 5.63 -4.09 -12.41
CA ARG A 50 5.85 -5.41 -12.99
C ARG A 50 4.69 -6.37 -12.74
N THR A 51 4.06 -6.29 -11.56
CA THR A 51 3.04 -7.26 -11.13
C THR A 51 1.60 -6.77 -11.29
N ARG A 52 1.38 -5.46 -11.46
CA ARG A 52 0.01 -4.92 -11.56
C ARG A 52 -0.73 -5.52 -12.76
N PRO A 53 -2.03 -5.84 -12.62
CA PRO A 53 -2.87 -6.22 -13.76
C PRO A 53 -2.82 -5.14 -14.86
N ARG A 54 -2.84 -5.57 -16.12
CA ARG A 54 -2.94 -4.65 -17.27
C ARG A 54 -4.37 -4.19 -17.49
#